data_AF-A0AAX6HVD8-F1
#
_entry.id   AF-A0AAX6HVD8-F1
#
_cell.length_a   1.000
_cell.length_b   1.000
_cell.length_c   1.000
_cell.angle_alpha   90.00
_cell.angle_beta   90.00
_cell.angle_gamma   90.00
#
_symmetry.space_group_name_H-M   'P 1'
#
loop_
_entity.id
_entity.type
_entity.pdbx_description
1 polymer ?
#
loop_
_entity_poly.entity_id
_entity_poly.type
_entity_poly.pdbx_seq_one_letter_code
_entity_poly.pdbx_strand_id
1 'polypeptide(L)'
;MLRTGPKETQNHDSNSQKVYPQPMDESVNQNKESMEALVSKIFSNISSLKAAYIQLQEAHTPYDPDRIQAADKLVIEELMKLSELKHSYRDNNPRPPSTSPQDSRLAAEIQEQQSLLKTYEVMVKKFQSQIQTRDSEIVNLHQQIQESSQRKIKLEKKLKQRGLLSKGPEDSEEENNFFSVELSPNLFSTFVETAYKSIHDFSKPLINMMKAAGWDLDAAAHAIEPAAVYSKRAHKKYAFESHICQKMFSGFQEESFSVDSGNVNVSTESFFHQFLAVRAMDPLDVLSQSPDSVFGKFAGASISWSCTRRWKLHFLEIWIKGIM
;
A
#
# COMPACT_ATOMS: atom_id res chain seq x y z
N MET A 1 89.56 70.38 -25.70
CA MET A 1 88.56 71.42 -26.01
C MET A 1 87.66 71.61 -24.81
N LEU A 2 87.45 72.89 -24.43
CA LEU A 2 86.39 73.56 -23.63
C LEU A 2 85.70 72.82 -22.46
N ARG A 3 85.72 73.28 -21.18
CA ARG A 3 85.29 74.53 -20.48
C ARG A 3 83.83 74.49 -19.92
N THR A 4 83.74 74.42 -18.59
CA THR A 4 82.76 74.95 -17.61
C THR A 4 81.43 75.61 -18.04
N GLY A 5 80.36 75.37 -17.26
CA GLY A 5 79.43 76.45 -16.85
C GLY A 5 77.95 76.05 -16.63
N PRO A 6 77.17 76.76 -15.77
CA PRO A 6 76.22 76.14 -14.82
C PRO A 6 74.78 76.73 -14.74
N LYS A 7 73.97 76.13 -13.85
CA LYS A 7 72.92 76.67 -12.92
C LYS A 7 71.63 77.38 -13.38
N GLU A 8 70.55 76.94 -12.70
CA GLU A 8 69.38 77.65 -12.14
C GLU A 8 68.42 78.42 -13.07
N THR A 9 67.12 78.09 -13.06
CA THR A 9 66.07 78.92 -12.41
C THR A 9 64.70 78.23 -12.33
N GLN A 10 63.99 78.60 -11.27
CA GLN A 10 62.68 78.18 -10.78
C GLN A 10 61.61 79.20 -11.24
N ASN A 11 60.41 78.76 -11.69
CA ASN A 11 59.11 79.24 -11.16
C ASN A 11 57.87 78.82 -11.98
N HIS A 12 56.91 78.28 -11.22
CA HIS A 12 55.46 78.49 -11.21
C HIS A 12 54.63 78.35 -12.50
N ASP A 13 53.77 77.31 -12.54
CA ASP A 13 52.33 77.59 -12.60
C ASP A 13 51.44 76.45 -12.09
N SER A 14 50.36 76.88 -11.46
CA SER A 14 49.41 76.10 -10.65
C SER A 14 48.54 75.17 -11.49
N ASN A 15 48.28 73.94 -11.01
CA ASN A 15 46.94 73.37 -11.20
C ASN A 15 46.58 72.33 -10.14
N SER A 16 45.53 72.66 -9.40
CA SER A 16 44.73 71.87 -8.46
C SER A 16 44.73 70.35 -8.65
N GLN A 17 45.18 69.62 -7.62
CA GLN A 17 44.81 68.22 -7.44
C GLN A 17 44.18 68.00 -6.07
N LYS A 18 42.89 67.69 -6.11
CA LYS A 18 42.00 67.40 -4.98
C LYS A 18 42.58 66.29 -4.10
N VAL A 19 42.71 66.57 -2.80
CA VAL A 19 42.90 65.55 -1.77
C VAL A 19 41.60 64.75 -1.66
N TYR A 20 41.61 63.49 -2.09
CA TYR A 20 40.55 62.53 -1.82
C TYR A 20 40.79 61.90 -0.44
N PRO A 21 39.79 61.82 0.46
CA PRO A 21 39.87 61.00 1.66
C PRO A 21 39.88 59.52 1.26
N GLN A 22 40.83 58.73 1.79
CA GLN A 22 40.80 57.27 1.66
C GLN A 22 39.64 56.67 2.48
N PRO A 23 38.89 55.69 1.97
CA PRO A 23 37.92 54.92 2.74
C PRO A 23 38.67 53.78 3.46
N MET A 24 38.89 53.90 4.77
CA MET A 24 39.53 52.85 5.58
C MET A 24 38.64 52.35 6.74
N ASP A 25 37.36 52.70 6.78
CA ASP A 25 36.48 52.38 7.94
C ASP A 25 35.33 51.38 7.66
N GLU A 26 34.92 51.15 6.41
CA GLU A 26 33.73 50.33 6.13
C GLU A 26 33.96 48.81 6.29
N SER A 27 35.14 48.30 5.93
CA SER A 27 35.44 46.86 5.98
C SER A 27 35.67 46.33 7.41
N VAL A 28 36.19 47.18 8.30
CA VAL A 28 36.40 46.84 9.72
C VAL A 28 35.07 46.86 10.48
N ASN A 29 34.16 47.78 10.15
CA ASN A 29 32.81 47.83 10.73
C ASN A 29 31.96 46.62 10.31
N GLN A 30 31.95 46.24 9.03
CA GLN A 30 31.17 45.07 8.56
C GLN A 30 31.62 43.74 9.22
N ASN A 31 32.91 43.58 9.48
CA ASN A 31 33.44 42.38 10.12
C ASN A 31 33.13 42.33 11.63
N LYS A 32 32.97 43.50 12.25
CA LYS A 32 32.54 43.63 13.64
C LYS A 32 31.03 43.35 13.79
N GLU A 33 30.21 43.91 12.90
CA GLU A 33 28.76 43.68 12.85
C GLU A 33 28.42 42.20 12.58
N SER A 34 29.18 41.53 11.69
CA SER A 34 28.99 40.10 11.41
C SER A 34 29.31 39.21 12.61
N MET A 35 30.35 39.56 13.38
CA MET A 35 30.73 38.88 14.63
C MET A 35 29.68 39.10 15.73
N GLU A 36 29.19 40.33 15.90
CA GLU A 36 28.11 40.65 16.85
C GLU A 36 26.81 39.91 16.50
N ALA A 37 26.49 39.77 15.21
CA ALA A 37 25.36 38.98 14.74
C ALA A 37 25.54 37.48 15.03
N LEU A 38 26.76 36.93 14.86
CA LEU A 38 27.07 35.53 15.19
C LEU A 38 26.90 35.28 16.70
N VAL A 39 27.44 36.16 17.53
CA VAL A 39 27.32 36.08 18.99
C VAL A 39 25.85 36.15 19.41
N SER A 40 25.07 37.05 18.80
CA SER A 40 23.62 37.16 19.05
C SER A 40 22.87 35.89 18.68
N LYS A 41 23.20 35.26 17.54
CA LYS A 41 22.63 33.97 17.12
C LYS A 41 22.95 32.85 18.12
N ILE A 42 24.18 32.78 18.62
CA ILE A 42 24.59 31.80 19.63
C ILE A 42 23.78 31.99 20.93
N PHE A 43 23.67 33.22 21.44
CA PHE A 43 22.89 33.48 22.65
C PHE A 43 21.40 33.21 22.48
N SER A 44 20.83 33.54 21.32
CA SER A 44 19.44 33.22 21.00
C SER A 44 19.23 31.71 21.00
N ASN A 45 20.10 30.95 20.33
CA ASN A 45 19.99 29.49 20.30
C ASN A 45 20.19 28.87 21.69
N ILE A 46 21.17 29.33 22.49
CA ILE A 46 21.33 28.87 23.88
C ILE A 46 20.05 29.12 24.69
N SER A 47 19.38 30.25 24.47
CA SER A 47 18.11 30.57 25.13
C SER A 47 16.99 29.64 24.68
N SER A 48 16.89 29.33 23.38
CA SER A 48 15.96 28.34 22.83
C SER A 48 16.24 26.92 23.36
N LEU A 49 17.51 26.52 23.44
CA LEU A 49 17.95 25.23 23.98
C LEU A 49 17.56 25.10 25.46
N LYS A 50 17.74 26.14 26.26
CA LYS A 50 17.29 26.18 27.66
C LYS A 50 15.77 26.02 27.77
N ALA A 51 15.01 26.70 26.91
CA ALA A 51 13.55 26.58 26.89
C ALA A 51 13.10 25.17 26.50
N ALA A 52 13.72 24.57 25.48
CA ALA A 52 13.45 23.19 25.06
C ALA A 52 13.79 22.19 26.18
N TYR A 53 14.89 22.42 26.91
CA TYR A 53 15.25 21.59 28.06
C TYR A 53 14.25 21.69 29.22
N ILE A 54 13.71 22.89 29.50
CA ILE A 54 12.64 23.05 30.49
C ILE A 54 11.38 22.30 30.06
N GLN A 55 10.99 22.38 28.78
CA GLN A 55 9.86 21.61 28.25
C GLN A 55 10.07 20.10 28.40
N LEU A 56 11.29 19.62 28.21
CA LEU A 56 11.65 18.21 28.43
C LEU A 56 11.49 17.83 29.91
N GLN A 57 11.98 18.68 30.82
CA GLN A 57 11.82 18.47 32.27
C GLN A 57 10.34 18.47 32.70
N GLU A 58 9.53 19.38 32.16
CA GLU A 58 8.09 19.45 32.44
C GLU A 58 7.34 18.21 31.93
N ALA A 59 7.74 17.68 30.76
CA ALA A 59 7.14 16.47 30.19
C ALA A 59 7.41 15.20 31.01
N HIS A 60 8.41 15.23 31.91
CA HIS A 60 8.66 14.14 32.84
C HIS A 60 7.70 14.13 34.05
N THR A 61 6.90 15.18 34.30
CA THR A 61 6.00 15.24 35.45
C THR A 61 4.71 16.05 35.15
N PRO A 62 3.55 15.39 34.97
CA PRO A 62 3.35 13.93 34.93
C PRO A 62 4.00 13.29 33.70
N TYR A 63 4.39 12.02 33.80
CA TYR A 63 5.06 11.29 32.71
C TYR A 63 4.16 11.22 31.46
N ASP A 64 4.60 11.88 30.39
CA ASP A 64 3.92 11.90 29.10
C ASP A 64 4.93 11.56 27.98
N PRO A 65 4.90 10.33 27.43
CA PRO A 65 5.89 9.88 26.47
C PRO A 65 5.88 10.69 25.16
N ASP A 66 4.71 11.15 24.72
CA ASP A 66 4.57 11.90 23.48
C ASP A 66 5.15 13.31 23.65
N ARG A 67 4.89 13.95 24.79
CA ARG A 67 5.50 15.25 25.12
C ARG A 67 7.00 15.16 25.35
N ILE A 68 7.49 14.07 25.95
CA ILE A 68 8.93 13.81 26.11
C ILE A 68 9.58 13.70 24.73
N GLN A 69 8.99 12.93 23.81
CA GLN A 69 9.55 12.77 22.47
C GLN A 69 9.54 14.09 21.68
N ALA A 70 8.49 14.88 21.80
CA ALA A 70 8.40 16.19 21.15
C ALA A 70 9.48 17.16 21.69
N ALA A 71 9.66 17.22 23.01
CA ALA A 71 10.66 18.09 23.63
C ALA A 71 12.11 17.63 23.34
N ASP A 72 12.36 16.31 23.32
CA ASP A 72 13.67 15.74 22.96
C ASP A 72 14.06 16.14 21.51
N LYS A 73 13.09 16.08 20.59
CA LYS A 73 13.29 16.54 19.21
C LYS A 73 13.69 18.01 19.13
N LEU A 74 13.06 18.88 19.93
CA LEU A 74 13.41 20.32 19.98
C LEU A 74 14.83 20.54 20.53
N VAL A 75 15.23 19.81 21.57
CA VAL A 75 16.59 19.88 22.12
C VAL A 75 17.62 19.48 21.06
N ILE A 76 17.36 18.39 20.33
CA ILE A 76 18.24 17.93 19.24
C ILE A 76 18.32 18.98 18.12
N GLU A 77 17.19 19.58 17.75
CA GLU A 77 17.15 20.62 16.71
C GLU A 77 18.01 21.84 17.08
N GLU A 78 17.92 22.33 18.32
CA GLU A 78 18.72 23.47 18.77
C GLU A 78 20.22 23.13 18.86
N LEU A 79 20.58 21.90 19.26
CA LEU A 79 21.96 21.41 19.24
C LEU A 79 22.51 21.31 17.81
N MET A 80 21.69 20.88 16.84
CA MET A 80 22.06 20.83 15.43
C MET A 80 22.34 22.24 14.88
N LYS A 81 21.49 23.22 15.19
CA LYS A 81 21.70 24.63 14.82
C LYS A 81 23.02 25.19 15.41
N LEU A 82 23.38 24.83 16.65
CA LEU A 82 24.70 25.19 17.22
C LEU A 82 25.87 24.55 16.48
N SER A 83 25.72 23.28 16.10
CA SER A 83 26.73 22.57 15.32
C SER A 83 26.96 23.22 13.96
N GLU A 84 25.89 23.61 13.27
CA GLU A 84 25.94 24.35 12.00
C GLU A 84 26.61 25.72 12.16
N LEU A 85 26.26 26.48 13.21
CA LEU A 85 26.92 27.75 13.54
C LEU A 85 28.42 27.56 13.80
N LYS A 86 28.80 26.51 14.54
CA LYS A 86 30.21 26.15 14.80
C LYS A 86 30.93 25.83 13.49
N HIS A 87 30.32 25.05 12.60
CA HIS A 87 30.91 24.67 11.31
C HIS A 87 31.05 25.87 10.39
N SER A 88 30.00 26.68 10.23
CA SER A 88 29.99 27.91 9.44
C SER A 88 31.07 28.90 9.89
N TYR A 89 31.29 29.05 11.19
CA TYR A 89 32.39 29.88 11.70
C TYR A 89 33.78 29.35 11.30
N ARG A 90 33.99 28.03 11.35
CA ARG A 90 35.24 27.38 10.97
C ARG A 90 35.51 27.52 9.46
N ASP A 91 34.49 27.34 8.63
CA ASP A 91 34.62 27.42 7.17
C ASP A 91 34.87 28.84 6.67
N ASN A 92 34.22 29.84 7.28
CA ASN A 92 34.39 31.25 6.90
C ASN A 92 35.66 31.89 7.49
N ASN A 93 36.31 31.25 8.46
CA ASN A 93 37.58 31.70 9.03
C ASN A 93 38.66 30.61 8.92
N PRO A 94 39.06 30.22 7.69
CA PRO A 94 40.16 29.28 7.50
C PRO A 94 41.45 29.96 7.98
N ARG A 95 42.04 29.46 9.09
CA ARG A 95 43.14 30.16 9.76
C ARG A 95 44.49 29.94 9.04
N PRO A 96 45.33 30.99 8.90
CA PRO A 96 46.66 30.87 8.31
C PRO A 96 47.56 29.94 9.15
N PRO A 97 48.59 29.32 8.55
CA PRO A 97 49.49 28.41 9.25
C PRO A 97 50.29 29.16 10.32
N SER A 98 49.90 29.01 11.60
CA SER A 98 50.59 29.63 12.74
C SER A 98 51.67 28.70 13.32
N THR A 99 52.88 29.23 13.47
CA THR A 99 54.04 28.61 14.13
C THR A 99 53.97 28.79 15.66
N SER A 100 53.20 27.95 16.40
CA SER A 100 53.23 27.68 17.87
C SER A 100 51.83 27.44 18.48
N PRO A 101 51.67 26.65 19.55
CA PRO A 101 52.10 25.27 19.73
C PRO A 101 50.99 24.34 19.20
N GLN A 102 51.31 23.55 18.18
CA GLN A 102 50.34 22.66 17.54
C GLN A 102 49.69 21.65 18.51
N ASP A 103 50.37 21.36 19.62
CA ASP A 103 49.99 20.34 20.60
C ASP A 103 48.68 20.64 21.35
N SER A 104 48.43 21.89 21.77
CA SER A 104 47.18 22.24 22.49
C SER A 104 45.95 22.16 21.59
N ARG A 105 46.11 22.48 20.31
CA ARG A 105 45.05 22.43 19.30
C ARG A 105 44.75 20.99 18.90
N LEU A 106 45.77 20.19 18.61
CA LEU A 106 45.63 18.75 18.34
C LEU A 106 44.98 18.03 19.52
N ALA A 107 45.34 18.39 20.77
CA ALA A 107 44.72 17.82 21.96
C ALA A 107 43.20 18.10 22.04
N ALA A 108 42.76 19.32 21.73
CA ALA A 108 41.33 19.67 21.72
C ALA A 108 40.56 18.90 20.62
N GLU A 109 41.17 18.70 19.46
CA GLU A 109 40.58 17.93 18.36
C GLU A 109 40.51 16.42 18.68
N ILE A 110 41.57 15.87 19.28
CA ILE A 110 41.58 14.49 19.78
C ILE A 110 40.50 14.30 20.86
N GLN A 111 40.33 15.26 21.78
CA GLN A 111 39.28 15.22 22.80
C GLN A 111 37.87 15.24 22.19
N GLU A 112 37.66 16.07 21.15
CA GLU A 112 36.40 16.10 20.39
C GLU A 112 36.12 14.74 19.75
N GLN A 113 37.11 14.15 19.05
CA GLN A 113 36.98 12.82 18.45
C GLN A 113 36.72 11.71 19.48
N GLN A 114 37.37 11.76 20.65
CA GLN A 114 37.11 10.81 21.73
C GLN A 114 35.68 10.94 22.28
N SER A 115 35.15 12.15 22.41
CA SER A 115 33.76 12.36 22.84
C SER A 115 32.75 11.82 21.81
N LEU A 116 33.07 11.97 20.53
CA LEU A 116 32.27 11.44 19.43
C LEU A 116 32.29 9.90 19.43
N LEU A 117 33.45 9.29 19.62
CA LEU A 117 33.59 7.82 19.75
C LEU A 117 32.74 7.27 20.90
N LYS A 118 32.75 7.92 22.06
CA LYS A 118 31.89 7.54 23.20
C LYS A 118 30.40 7.63 22.84
N THR A 119 30.01 8.64 22.08
CA THR A 119 28.62 8.80 21.61
C THR A 119 28.21 7.66 20.68
N TYR A 120 29.06 7.31 19.72
CA TYR A 120 28.82 6.16 18.85
C TYR A 120 28.78 4.85 19.62
N GLU A 121 29.63 4.66 20.62
CA GLU A 121 29.60 3.46 21.47
C GLU A 121 28.26 3.31 22.20
N VAL A 122 27.73 4.39 22.78
CA VAL A 122 26.40 4.40 23.42
C VAL A 122 25.30 4.10 22.40
N MET A 123 25.39 4.67 21.20
CA MET A 123 24.42 4.44 20.12
C MET A 123 24.43 2.98 19.65
N VAL A 124 25.61 2.37 19.51
CA VAL A 124 25.76 0.95 19.17
C VAL A 124 25.11 0.08 20.24
N LYS A 125 25.37 0.35 21.53
CA LYS A 125 24.72 -0.38 22.64
C LYS A 125 23.19 -0.24 22.62
N LYS A 126 22.69 0.96 22.31
CA LYS A 126 21.25 1.22 22.17
C LYS A 126 20.64 0.40 21.03
N PHE A 127 21.26 0.42 19.85
CA PHE A 127 20.77 -0.36 18.71
C PHE A 127 20.85 -1.87 18.95
N GLN A 128 21.91 -2.34 19.61
CA GLN A 128 22.04 -3.75 19.99
C GLN A 128 20.90 -4.19 20.91
N SER A 129 20.54 -3.37 21.91
CA SER A 129 19.39 -3.62 22.79
C SER A 129 18.05 -3.59 22.04
N GLN A 130 17.87 -2.67 21.09
CA GLN A 130 16.67 -2.61 20.25
C GLN A 130 16.52 -3.87 19.38
N ILE A 131 17.61 -4.33 18.75
CA ILE A 131 17.62 -5.56 17.96
C ILE A 131 17.20 -6.75 18.82
N GLN A 132 17.83 -6.93 19.99
CA GLN A 132 17.49 -8.02 20.93
C GLN A 132 16.02 -7.98 21.37
N THR A 133 15.48 -6.77 21.60
CA THR A 133 14.06 -6.59 21.96
C THR A 133 13.14 -7.02 20.82
N ARG A 134 13.45 -6.61 19.59
CA ARG A 134 12.66 -6.99 18.40
C ARG A 134 12.79 -8.48 18.09
N ASP A 135 13.96 -9.07 18.23
CA ASP A 135 14.14 -10.52 18.08
C ASP A 135 13.29 -11.30 19.08
N SER A 136 13.22 -10.83 20.33
CA SER A 136 12.36 -11.43 21.36
C SER A 136 10.87 -11.29 21.03
N GLU A 137 10.46 -10.14 20.48
CA GLU A 137 9.09 -9.89 20.00
C GLU A 137 8.73 -10.82 18.83
N ILE A 138 9.65 -11.00 17.87
CA ILE A 138 9.47 -11.92 16.74
C ILE A 138 9.26 -13.35 17.23
N VAL A 139 10.10 -13.83 18.16
CA VAL A 139 9.95 -15.17 18.74
C VAL A 139 8.60 -15.33 19.45
N ASN A 140 8.17 -14.33 20.22
CA ASN A 140 6.87 -14.34 20.88
C ASN A 140 5.71 -14.38 19.87
N LEU A 141 5.76 -13.56 18.82
CA LEU A 141 4.72 -13.55 17.78
C LEU A 141 4.66 -14.88 17.02
N HIS A 142 5.80 -15.49 16.69
CA HIS A 142 5.84 -16.83 16.10
C HIS A 142 5.18 -17.87 17.01
N GLN A 143 5.45 -17.83 18.32
CA GLN A 143 4.81 -18.70 19.29
C GLN A 143 3.28 -18.51 19.32
N GLN A 144 2.80 -17.25 19.30
CA GLN A 144 1.36 -16.96 19.27
C GLN A 144 0.69 -17.46 17.98
N ILE A 145 1.36 -17.33 16.83
CA ILE A 145 0.89 -17.87 15.54
C ILE A 145 0.76 -19.39 15.64
N GLN A 146 1.78 -20.07 16.17
CA GLN A 146 1.78 -21.52 16.33
C GLN A 146 0.65 -21.98 17.27
N GLU A 147 0.44 -21.30 18.39
CA GLU A 147 -0.64 -21.60 19.33
C GLU A 147 -2.03 -21.36 18.72
N SER A 148 -2.20 -20.27 17.97
CA SER A 148 -3.44 -19.96 17.26
C SER A 148 -3.74 -21.02 16.19
N SER A 149 -2.74 -21.41 15.41
CA SER A 149 -2.84 -22.49 14.42
C SER A 149 -3.24 -23.82 15.06
N GLN A 150 -2.62 -24.20 16.18
CA GLN A 150 -3.02 -25.39 16.92
C GLN A 150 -4.45 -25.31 17.47
N ARG A 151 -4.89 -24.15 17.94
CA ARG A 151 -6.28 -23.92 18.35
C ARG A 151 -7.24 -24.05 17.18
N LYS A 152 -6.92 -23.49 16.01
CA LYS A 152 -7.68 -23.64 14.76
C LYS A 152 -7.85 -25.11 14.40
N ILE A 153 -6.76 -25.88 14.32
CA ILE A 153 -6.80 -27.32 13.99
C ILE A 153 -7.68 -28.10 14.99
N LYS A 154 -7.59 -27.80 16.28
CA LYS A 154 -8.44 -28.42 17.31
C LYS A 154 -9.92 -28.09 17.12
N LEU A 155 -10.24 -26.84 16.78
CA LEU A 155 -11.61 -26.40 16.51
C LEU A 155 -12.18 -27.06 15.25
N GLU A 156 -11.39 -27.11 14.17
CA GLU A 156 -11.78 -27.78 12.92
C GLU A 156 -12.08 -29.26 13.15
N LYS A 157 -11.24 -29.97 13.92
CA LYS A 157 -11.51 -31.37 14.29
C LYS A 157 -12.83 -31.52 15.05
N LYS A 158 -13.13 -30.61 15.99
CA LYS A 158 -14.42 -30.61 16.72
C LYS A 158 -15.61 -30.31 15.82
N LEU A 159 -15.47 -29.39 14.87
CA LEU A 159 -16.52 -29.04 13.90
C LEU A 159 -16.79 -30.18 12.91
N LYS A 160 -15.73 -30.85 12.43
CA LYS A 160 -15.83 -32.08 11.62
C LYS A 160 -16.55 -33.19 12.38
N GLN A 161 -16.23 -33.40 13.67
CA GLN A 161 -16.93 -34.37 14.52
C GLN A 161 -18.41 -34.04 14.76
N ARG A 162 -18.79 -32.76 14.74
CA ARG A 162 -20.18 -32.31 14.87
C ARG A 162 -20.95 -32.28 13.54
N GLY A 163 -20.33 -32.63 12.42
CA GLY A 163 -20.96 -32.63 11.09
C GLY A 163 -21.27 -31.24 10.55
N LEU A 164 -20.69 -30.18 11.13
CA LEU A 164 -20.92 -28.78 10.73
C LEU A 164 -19.94 -28.29 9.65
N LEU A 165 -18.92 -29.10 9.32
CA LEU A 165 -18.03 -28.88 8.18
C LEU A 165 -18.32 -29.99 7.16
N SER A 166 -18.96 -29.63 6.05
CA SER A 166 -19.16 -30.53 4.92
C SER A 166 -17.79 -30.93 4.34
N LYS A 167 -17.62 -32.21 3.97
CA LYS A 167 -16.46 -32.70 3.23
C LYS A 167 -16.44 -32.03 1.86
N GLY A 168 -15.76 -30.90 1.74
CA GLY A 168 -15.21 -30.43 0.46
C GLY A 168 -14.07 -31.36 0.01
N PRO A 169 -13.82 -31.48 -1.30
CA PRO A 169 -12.86 -32.43 -1.82
C PRO A 169 -11.46 -32.14 -1.29
N GLU A 170 -10.73 -33.22 -1.06
CA GLU A 170 -9.41 -33.22 -0.45
C GLU A 170 -8.38 -32.44 -1.28
N ASP A 171 -7.35 -31.97 -0.57
CA ASP A 171 -6.07 -31.48 -1.08
C ASP A 171 -6.08 -30.15 -1.84
N SER A 172 -6.05 -29.04 -1.09
CA SER A 172 -5.28 -27.85 -1.51
C SER A 172 -5.04 -26.95 -0.30
N GLU A 173 -3.76 -26.78 0.06
CA GLU A 173 -3.27 -25.89 1.12
C GLU A 173 -3.36 -24.39 0.75
N GLU A 174 -4.47 -23.95 0.14
CA GLU A 174 -4.58 -22.61 -0.47
C GLU A 174 -5.63 -21.69 0.16
N GLU A 175 -6.24 -22.04 1.30
CA GLU A 175 -7.27 -21.19 1.93
C GLU A 175 -6.73 -19.94 2.66
N ASN A 176 -5.41 -19.75 2.76
CA ASN A 176 -4.82 -18.62 3.49
C ASN A 176 -4.68 -17.31 2.69
N ASN A 177 -5.16 -17.25 1.44
CA ASN A 177 -4.92 -16.09 0.57
C ASN A 177 -6.21 -15.36 0.16
N PHE A 178 -7.08 -15.06 1.14
CA PHE A 178 -8.38 -14.43 0.89
C PHE A 178 -8.30 -13.05 0.20
N PHE A 179 -7.15 -12.37 0.27
CA PHE A 179 -6.91 -11.04 -0.31
C PHE A 179 -5.81 -10.96 -1.38
N SER A 180 -5.08 -12.05 -1.68
CA SER A 180 -4.00 -12.02 -2.71
C SER A 180 -4.17 -13.06 -3.80
N VAL A 181 -5.42 -13.37 -4.18
CA VAL A 181 -5.65 -14.14 -5.41
C VAL A 181 -5.35 -13.26 -6.61
N GLU A 182 -4.18 -13.47 -7.20
CA GLU A 182 -3.79 -12.86 -8.47
C GLU A 182 -4.66 -13.43 -9.61
N LEU A 183 -5.17 -12.54 -10.46
CA LEU A 183 -5.96 -12.91 -11.63
C LEU A 183 -5.07 -13.64 -12.64
N SER A 184 -5.12 -14.97 -12.64
CA SER A 184 -4.39 -15.81 -13.59
C SER A 184 -5.33 -16.52 -14.56
N PRO A 185 -4.87 -16.82 -15.80
CA PRO A 185 -5.62 -17.68 -16.73
C PRO A 185 -5.94 -19.06 -16.14
N ASN A 186 -5.10 -19.56 -15.23
CA ASN A 186 -5.32 -20.83 -14.54
C ASN A 186 -6.55 -20.75 -13.63
N LEU A 187 -6.66 -19.66 -12.86
CA LEU A 187 -7.82 -19.42 -11.99
C LEU A 187 -9.13 -19.38 -12.78
N PHE A 188 -9.15 -18.68 -13.91
CA PHE A 188 -10.31 -18.65 -14.81
C PHE A 188 -10.66 -20.06 -15.31
N SER A 189 -9.66 -20.83 -15.74
CA SER A 189 -9.85 -22.21 -16.21
C SER A 189 -10.46 -23.10 -15.13
N THR A 190 -10.01 -22.98 -13.88
CA THR A 190 -10.58 -23.72 -12.73
C THR A 190 -12.04 -23.35 -12.46
N PHE A 191 -12.40 -22.07 -12.56
CA PHE A 191 -13.80 -21.65 -12.39
C PHE A 191 -14.69 -22.11 -13.53
N VAL A 192 -14.22 -22.03 -14.77
CA VAL A 192 -14.95 -22.56 -15.94
C VAL A 192 -15.16 -24.06 -15.81
N GLU A 193 -14.15 -24.81 -15.38
CA GLU A 193 -14.26 -26.26 -15.18
C GLU A 193 -15.26 -26.60 -14.06
N THR A 194 -15.21 -25.86 -12.95
CA THR A 194 -16.17 -26.00 -11.85
C THR A 194 -17.59 -25.70 -12.30
N ALA A 195 -17.81 -24.59 -13.01
CA ALA A 195 -19.11 -24.22 -13.55
C ALA A 195 -19.64 -25.28 -14.52
N TYR A 196 -18.80 -25.78 -15.42
CA TYR A 196 -19.16 -26.86 -16.34
C TYR A 196 -19.57 -28.14 -15.60
N LYS A 197 -18.82 -28.55 -14.56
CA LYS A 197 -19.18 -29.71 -13.72
C LYS A 197 -20.54 -29.50 -13.05
N SER A 198 -20.79 -28.33 -12.46
CA SER A 198 -22.08 -28.01 -11.83
C SER A 198 -23.24 -28.05 -12.83
N ILE A 199 -23.05 -27.51 -14.04
CA ILE A 199 -24.07 -27.54 -15.10
C ILE A 199 -24.31 -28.98 -15.56
N HIS A 200 -23.25 -29.75 -15.76
CA HIS A 200 -23.33 -31.15 -16.14
C HIS A 200 -24.11 -31.96 -15.09
N ASP A 201 -23.81 -31.77 -13.80
CA ASP A 201 -24.51 -32.47 -12.72
C ASP A 201 -25.95 -32.01 -12.55
N PHE A 202 -26.25 -30.72 -12.75
CA PHE A 202 -27.61 -30.19 -12.76
C PHE A 202 -28.45 -30.67 -13.95
N SER A 203 -27.81 -30.96 -15.09
CA SER A 203 -28.52 -31.46 -16.29
C SER A 203 -29.19 -32.82 -16.03
N LYS A 204 -28.61 -33.67 -15.17
CA LYS A 204 -29.12 -35.01 -14.86
C LYS A 204 -30.52 -34.98 -14.21
N PRO A 205 -30.74 -34.29 -13.06
CA PRO A 205 -32.07 -34.18 -12.47
C PRO A 205 -33.04 -33.45 -13.40
N LEU A 206 -32.59 -32.45 -14.16
CA LEU A 206 -33.43 -31.74 -15.13
C LEU A 206 -33.99 -32.70 -16.19
N ILE A 207 -33.12 -33.47 -16.84
CA ILE A 207 -33.51 -34.48 -17.84
C ILE A 207 -34.42 -35.55 -17.22
N ASN A 208 -34.16 -35.97 -15.99
CA ASN A 208 -35.01 -36.94 -15.30
C ASN A 208 -36.41 -36.38 -15.02
N MET A 209 -36.54 -35.11 -14.66
CA MET A 209 -37.84 -34.45 -14.51
C MET A 209 -38.59 -34.35 -15.85
N MET A 210 -37.90 -34.06 -16.95
CA MET A 210 -38.50 -34.08 -18.30
C MET A 210 -39.07 -35.45 -18.65
N LYS A 211 -38.30 -36.52 -18.40
CA LYS A 211 -38.75 -37.89 -18.61
C LYS A 211 -39.99 -38.21 -17.78
N ALA A 212 -39.97 -37.85 -16.50
CA ALA A 212 -41.10 -38.06 -15.59
C ALA A 212 -42.36 -37.29 -16.01
N ALA A 213 -42.19 -36.14 -16.65
CA ALA A 213 -43.27 -35.34 -17.23
C ALA A 213 -43.75 -35.87 -18.60
N GLY A 214 -43.20 -36.97 -19.11
CA GLY A 214 -43.59 -37.59 -20.37
C GLY A 214 -43.04 -36.91 -21.63
N TRP A 215 -41.95 -36.14 -21.51
CA TRP A 215 -41.40 -35.41 -22.65
C TRP A 215 -40.59 -36.29 -23.58
N ASP A 216 -40.71 -36.03 -24.88
CA ASP A 216 -39.80 -36.58 -25.88
C ASP A 216 -38.48 -35.79 -25.88
N LEU A 217 -37.43 -36.42 -25.33
CA LEU A 217 -36.10 -35.83 -25.25
C LEU A 217 -35.45 -35.64 -26.62
N ASP A 218 -35.80 -36.48 -27.60
CA ASP A 218 -35.24 -36.38 -28.94
C ASP A 218 -35.82 -35.16 -29.67
N ALA A 219 -37.14 -34.94 -29.55
CA ALA A 219 -37.79 -33.73 -30.04
C ALA A 219 -37.34 -32.47 -29.28
N ALA A 220 -37.23 -32.55 -27.95
CA ALA A 220 -36.78 -31.42 -27.14
C ALA A 220 -35.34 -30.99 -27.45
N ALA A 221 -34.42 -31.94 -27.65
CA ALA A 221 -33.05 -31.62 -28.04
C ALA A 221 -32.98 -30.95 -29.43
N HIS A 222 -33.76 -31.44 -30.40
CA HIS A 222 -33.84 -30.85 -31.73
C HIS A 222 -34.46 -29.44 -31.70
N ALA A 223 -35.44 -29.21 -30.84
CA ALA A 223 -36.08 -27.91 -30.72
C ALA A 223 -35.22 -26.87 -29.98
N ILE A 224 -34.29 -27.31 -29.13
CA ILE A 224 -33.26 -26.45 -28.53
C ILE A 224 -32.21 -26.06 -29.57
N GLU A 225 -31.67 -27.04 -30.30
CA GLU A 225 -30.61 -26.82 -31.28
C GLU A 225 -30.96 -27.53 -32.61
N PRO A 226 -31.74 -26.86 -33.50
CA PRO A 226 -32.22 -27.46 -34.74
C PRO A 226 -31.09 -27.83 -35.70
N ALA A 227 -29.96 -27.11 -35.64
CA ALA A 227 -28.82 -27.31 -36.52
C ALA A 227 -27.84 -28.41 -36.05
N ALA A 228 -27.98 -28.94 -34.82
CA ALA A 228 -27.05 -29.91 -34.29
C ALA A 228 -27.26 -31.33 -34.85
N VAL A 229 -26.19 -31.90 -35.40
CA VAL A 229 -26.13 -33.30 -35.81
C VAL A 229 -25.41 -34.11 -34.74
N TYR A 230 -26.13 -35.00 -34.06
CA TYR A 230 -25.57 -35.81 -32.97
C TYR A 230 -25.06 -37.16 -33.49
N SER A 231 -23.77 -37.46 -33.28
CA SER A 231 -23.20 -38.75 -33.68
C SER A 231 -23.73 -39.94 -32.87
N LYS A 232 -24.19 -39.72 -31.63
CA LYS A 232 -24.79 -40.73 -30.76
C LYS A 232 -26.03 -40.16 -30.08
N ARG A 233 -27.05 -40.99 -29.83
CA ARG A 233 -28.26 -40.58 -29.09
C ARG A 233 -27.91 -40.01 -27.70
N ALA A 234 -26.91 -40.59 -27.03
CA ALA A 234 -26.42 -40.11 -25.74
C ALA A 234 -25.80 -38.70 -25.77
N HIS A 235 -25.39 -38.18 -26.93
CA HIS A 235 -24.82 -36.84 -27.06
C HIS A 235 -25.87 -35.73 -27.03
N LYS A 236 -27.16 -36.06 -27.17
CA LYS A 236 -28.26 -35.07 -27.06
C LYS A 236 -28.31 -34.39 -25.68
N LYS A 237 -27.70 -35.00 -24.66
CA LYS A 237 -27.47 -34.38 -23.35
C LYS A 237 -26.78 -33.00 -23.45
N TYR A 238 -25.86 -32.85 -24.41
CA TYR A 238 -25.13 -31.61 -24.62
C TYR A 238 -26.02 -30.47 -25.12
N ALA A 239 -27.15 -30.77 -25.77
CA ALA A 239 -28.15 -29.76 -26.13
C ALA A 239 -28.73 -29.12 -24.87
N PHE A 240 -29.09 -29.94 -23.89
CA PHE A 240 -29.63 -29.48 -22.61
C PHE A 240 -28.58 -28.73 -21.79
N GLU A 241 -27.35 -29.25 -21.72
CA GLU A 241 -26.23 -28.56 -21.05
C GLU A 241 -25.96 -27.18 -21.69
N SER A 242 -25.89 -27.10 -23.02
CA SER A 242 -25.74 -25.83 -23.76
C SER A 242 -26.89 -24.86 -23.48
N HIS A 243 -28.13 -25.35 -23.46
CA HIS A 243 -29.29 -24.52 -23.14
C HIS A 243 -29.25 -23.97 -21.70
N ILE A 244 -28.80 -24.78 -20.74
CA ILE A 244 -28.58 -24.34 -19.36
C ILE A 244 -27.53 -23.23 -19.35
N CYS A 245 -26.38 -23.40 -20.02
CA CYS A 245 -25.37 -22.36 -20.13
C CYS A 245 -25.94 -21.06 -20.70
N GLN A 246 -26.65 -21.13 -21.82
CA GLN A 246 -27.24 -19.95 -22.46
C GLN A 246 -28.19 -19.20 -21.53
N LYS A 247 -29.01 -19.91 -20.74
CA LYS A 247 -29.95 -19.29 -19.82
C LYS A 247 -29.27 -18.75 -18.57
N MET A 248 -28.32 -19.50 -17.99
CA MET A 248 -27.62 -19.11 -16.76
C MET A 248 -26.61 -17.99 -16.97
N PHE A 249 -26.06 -17.83 -18.19
CA PHE A 249 -25.10 -16.79 -18.53
C PHE A 249 -25.66 -15.73 -19.49
N SER A 250 -26.97 -15.70 -19.70
CA SER A 250 -27.61 -14.67 -20.52
C SER A 250 -27.39 -13.29 -19.92
N GLY A 251 -26.68 -12.40 -20.62
CA GLY A 251 -26.40 -11.05 -20.13
C GLY A 251 -25.13 -10.95 -19.28
N PHE A 252 -24.44 -12.06 -19.00
CA PHE A 252 -23.22 -12.08 -18.18
C PHE A 252 -22.06 -11.28 -18.77
N GLN A 253 -22.13 -10.99 -20.08
CA GLN A 253 -21.19 -10.12 -20.79
C GLN A 253 -21.39 -8.62 -20.51
N GLU A 254 -22.49 -8.23 -19.88
CA GLU A 254 -22.84 -6.84 -19.56
C GLU A 254 -22.66 -6.56 -18.06
N GLU A 255 -22.18 -5.36 -17.71
CA GLU A 255 -21.97 -4.95 -16.30
C GLU A 255 -23.25 -5.03 -15.45
N SER A 256 -24.42 -4.90 -16.09
CA SER A 256 -25.72 -4.97 -15.45
C SER A 256 -26.42 -6.32 -15.57
N PHE A 257 -25.77 -7.35 -16.14
CA PHE A 257 -26.41 -8.63 -16.43
C PHE A 257 -27.68 -8.53 -17.31
N SER A 258 -27.75 -7.50 -18.17
CA SER A 258 -28.96 -7.12 -18.93
C SER A 258 -30.18 -6.80 -18.06
N VAL A 259 -29.98 -6.49 -16.77
CA VAL A 259 -31.01 -5.93 -15.89
C VAL A 259 -30.99 -4.41 -16.06
N ASP A 260 -32.15 -3.78 -16.25
CA ASP A 260 -32.27 -2.31 -16.33
C ASP A 260 -31.86 -1.66 -15.00
N SER A 261 -30.55 -1.47 -14.81
CA SER A 261 -29.96 -0.66 -13.75
C SER A 261 -29.36 0.57 -14.43
N GLY A 262 -30.02 1.73 -14.26
CA GLY A 262 -29.59 2.96 -14.93
C GLY A 262 -28.09 3.23 -14.75
N ASN A 263 -27.39 3.49 -15.85
CA ASN A 263 -25.95 3.82 -15.98
C ASN A 263 -25.14 3.80 -14.67
N VAL A 264 -24.87 2.60 -14.12
CA VAL A 264 -23.92 2.44 -13.03
C VAL A 264 -22.58 2.07 -13.66
N ASN A 265 -21.70 3.06 -13.81
CA ASN A 265 -20.34 2.84 -14.30
C ASN A 265 -19.51 2.25 -13.14
N VAL A 266 -19.45 0.93 -13.03
CA VAL A 266 -18.70 0.23 -11.97
C VAL A 266 -17.34 -0.17 -12.53
N SER A 267 -16.25 0.16 -11.82
CA SER A 267 -14.91 -0.23 -12.27
C SER A 267 -14.75 -1.76 -12.25
N THR A 268 -13.95 -2.30 -13.18
CA THR A 268 -13.63 -3.74 -13.25
C THR A 268 -13.01 -4.26 -11.94
N GLU A 269 -12.26 -3.41 -11.24
CA GLU A 269 -11.67 -3.70 -9.92
C GLU A 269 -12.75 -3.89 -8.83
N SER A 270 -13.81 -3.08 -8.86
CA SER A 270 -14.92 -3.20 -7.92
C SER A 270 -15.69 -4.52 -8.11
N PHE A 271 -15.89 -4.97 -9.36
CA PHE A 271 -16.49 -6.28 -9.63
C PHE A 271 -15.63 -7.42 -9.11
N PHE A 272 -14.31 -7.30 -9.22
CA PHE A 272 -13.40 -8.31 -8.72
C PHE A 272 -13.45 -8.42 -7.19
N HIS A 273 -13.43 -7.29 -6.47
CA HIS A 273 -13.58 -7.30 -5.02
C HIS A 273 -14.94 -7.85 -4.58
N GLN A 274 -16.01 -7.55 -5.32
CA GLN A 274 -17.32 -8.12 -5.07
C GLN A 274 -17.32 -9.64 -5.27
N PHE A 275 -16.70 -10.14 -6.33
CA PHE A 275 -16.53 -11.58 -6.57
C PHE A 275 -15.75 -12.26 -5.44
N LEU A 276 -14.62 -11.68 -5.01
CA LEU A 276 -13.82 -12.22 -3.91
C LEU A 276 -14.59 -12.29 -2.59
N ALA A 277 -15.40 -11.26 -2.30
CA ALA A 277 -16.24 -11.24 -1.12
C ALA A 277 -17.32 -12.35 -1.18
N VAL A 278 -17.95 -12.53 -2.34
CA VAL A 278 -19.08 -13.43 -2.51
C VAL A 278 -18.67 -14.89 -2.67
N ARG A 279 -17.52 -15.21 -3.27
CA ARG A 279 -17.15 -16.60 -3.62
C ARG A 279 -17.01 -17.55 -2.41
N ALA A 280 -16.76 -16.99 -1.23
CA ALA A 280 -16.54 -17.76 -0.01
C ALA A 280 -17.77 -17.80 0.90
N MET A 281 -18.85 -17.14 0.48
CA MET A 281 -20.14 -17.18 1.17
C MET A 281 -21.03 -18.26 0.54
N ASP A 282 -22.00 -18.74 1.31
CA ASP A 282 -23.02 -19.63 0.76
C ASP A 282 -23.86 -18.87 -0.29
N PRO A 283 -24.12 -19.46 -1.48
CA PRO A 283 -24.87 -18.78 -2.53
C PRO A 283 -26.27 -18.33 -2.12
N LEU A 284 -26.96 -19.07 -1.23
CA LEU A 284 -28.29 -18.69 -0.76
C LEU A 284 -28.21 -17.53 0.24
N ASP A 285 -27.17 -17.52 1.08
CA ASP A 285 -26.92 -16.42 2.02
C ASP A 285 -26.67 -15.11 1.26
N VAL A 286 -25.86 -15.14 0.20
CA VAL A 286 -25.57 -13.97 -0.65
C VAL A 286 -26.84 -13.38 -1.25
N LEU A 287 -27.72 -14.25 -1.77
CA LEU A 287 -28.99 -13.84 -2.36
C LEU A 287 -29.98 -13.32 -1.32
N SER A 288 -29.95 -13.87 -0.10
CA SER A 288 -30.81 -13.43 1.00
C SER A 288 -30.42 -12.06 1.57
N GLN A 289 -29.12 -11.74 1.59
CA GLN A 289 -28.59 -10.48 2.13
C GLN A 289 -28.86 -9.29 1.22
N SER A 290 -28.94 -9.51 -0.11
CA SER A 290 -29.07 -8.42 -1.08
C SER A 290 -29.98 -8.79 -2.28
N PRO A 291 -31.26 -9.11 -2.05
CA PRO A 291 -32.17 -9.58 -3.10
C PRO A 291 -32.41 -8.53 -4.20
N ASP A 292 -32.39 -7.24 -3.86
CA ASP A 292 -32.60 -6.14 -4.80
C ASP A 292 -31.33 -5.69 -5.56
N SER A 293 -30.18 -6.30 -5.27
CA SER A 293 -28.94 -6.04 -6.01
C SER A 293 -29.08 -6.45 -7.48
N VAL A 294 -28.24 -5.89 -8.35
CA VAL A 294 -28.23 -6.25 -9.78
C VAL A 294 -28.00 -7.76 -9.95
N PHE A 295 -27.04 -8.31 -9.20
CA PHE A 295 -26.77 -9.75 -9.18
C PHE A 295 -27.92 -10.56 -8.56
N GLY A 296 -28.55 -10.07 -7.48
CA GLY A 296 -29.72 -10.70 -6.85
C GLY A 296 -30.93 -10.79 -7.78
N LYS A 297 -31.21 -9.71 -8.53
CA LYS A 297 -32.26 -9.69 -9.57
C LYS A 297 -31.96 -10.62 -10.72
N PHE A 298 -30.72 -10.64 -11.19
CA PHE A 298 -30.25 -11.57 -12.22
C PHE A 298 -30.40 -13.03 -11.78
N ALA A 299 -29.86 -13.38 -10.61
CA ALA A 299 -29.94 -14.73 -10.06
C ALA A 299 -31.39 -15.13 -9.75
N GLY A 300 -32.20 -14.21 -9.22
CA GLY A 300 -33.63 -14.40 -9.00
C GLY A 300 -34.39 -14.71 -10.29
N ALA A 301 -34.08 -14.03 -11.39
CA ALA A 301 -34.67 -14.33 -12.69
C ALA A 301 -34.27 -15.73 -13.21
N SER A 302 -33.00 -16.11 -13.07
CA SER A 302 -32.48 -17.42 -13.48
C SER A 302 -33.01 -18.58 -12.61
N ILE A 303 -33.14 -18.36 -11.30
CA ILE A 303 -33.73 -19.33 -10.36
C ILE A 303 -35.24 -19.44 -10.59
N SER A 304 -35.93 -18.30 -10.79
CA SER A 304 -37.36 -18.30 -11.14
C SER A 304 -37.62 -19.04 -12.45
N TRP A 305 -36.74 -18.91 -13.45
CA TRP A 305 -36.81 -19.73 -14.67
C TRP A 305 -36.70 -21.22 -14.36
N SER A 306 -35.84 -21.61 -13.42
CA SER A 306 -35.61 -23.01 -13.03
C SER A 306 -36.76 -23.59 -12.18
N CYS A 307 -37.40 -22.79 -11.34
CA CYS A 307 -38.42 -23.25 -10.38
C CYS A 307 -39.88 -23.06 -10.83
N THR A 308 -40.18 -22.14 -11.77
CA THR A 308 -41.57 -21.74 -12.07
C THR A 308 -42.16 -22.50 -13.26
N ARG A 309 -43.50 -22.58 -13.34
CA ARG A 309 -44.29 -23.04 -14.52
C ARG A 309 -43.89 -22.40 -15.86
N ARG A 310 -43.08 -21.33 -15.84
CA ARG A 310 -42.45 -20.70 -17.01
C ARG A 310 -41.56 -21.67 -17.79
N TRP A 311 -40.95 -22.66 -17.11
CA TRP A 311 -40.19 -23.73 -17.77
C TRP A 311 -41.09 -24.63 -18.62
N LYS A 312 -42.25 -25.02 -18.07
CA LYS A 312 -43.29 -25.73 -18.84
C LYS A 312 -43.81 -24.89 -19.99
N LEU A 313 -44.11 -23.60 -19.79
CA LEU A 313 -44.66 -22.75 -20.84
C LEU A 313 -43.67 -22.44 -21.98
N HIS A 314 -42.41 -22.13 -21.68
CA HIS A 314 -41.40 -21.82 -22.69
C HIS A 314 -41.02 -23.05 -23.53
N PHE A 315 -40.97 -24.23 -22.92
CA PHE A 315 -40.76 -25.47 -23.67
C PHE A 315 -42.04 -26.00 -24.32
N LEU A 316 -43.22 -25.70 -23.80
CA LEU A 316 -44.49 -25.94 -24.49
C LEU A 316 -44.59 -25.04 -25.74
N GLU A 317 -44.11 -23.80 -25.69
CA GLU A 317 -43.96 -22.94 -26.88
C GLU A 317 -42.96 -23.52 -27.89
N ILE A 318 -41.81 -24.04 -27.41
CA ILE A 318 -40.82 -24.73 -28.26
C ILE A 318 -41.42 -26.01 -28.87
N TRP A 319 -42.21 -26.79 -28.11
CA TRP A 319 -42.89 -28.00 -28.56
C TRP A 319 -44.01 -27.71 -29.56
N ILE A 320 -44.81 -26.65 -29.32
CA ILE A 320 -45.83 -26.17 -30.26
C ILE A 320 -45.17 -25.68 -31.56
N LYS A 321 -44.05 -24.97 -31.47
CA LYS A 321 -43.26 -24.51 -32.64
C LYS A 321 -42.51 -25.62 -33.38
N GLY A 322 -42.28 -26.77 -32.73
CA GLY A 322 -41.64 -27.94 -33.34
C GLY A 322 -42.61 -28.99 -33.90
N ILE A 323 -43.93 -28.82 -33.69
CA ILE A 323 -44.99 -29.67 -34.23
C ILE A 323 -45.68 -29.05 -35.47
N MET A 324 -45.58 -27.73 -35.66
CA MET A 324 -45.90 -27.04 -36.93
C MET A 324 -44.69 -27.02 -37.86
#